data_AF-A0A914RH27-F1
#
_entry.id   AF-A0A914RH27-F1
#
_cell.length_a   1.000
_cell.length_b   1.000
_cell.length_c   1.000
_cell.angle_alpha   90.00
_cell.angle_beta   90.00
_cell.angle_gamma   90.00
#
_symmetry.space_group_name_H-M   'P 1'
#
loop_
_entity.id
_entity.type
_entity.pdbx_description
1 polymer ?
#
loop_
_entity_poly.entity_id
_entity_poly.type
_entity_poly.pdbx_seq_one_letter_code
_entity_poly.pdbx_strand_id
1 'polypeptide(L)' 'MEKEIQSIIHGLGYSEKGSYFPEPDCFESIRDLIRFLRYDTHSRLARRLCGEHNLVISDLIPIMKSANTPERLFDVALR' A
#
# COMPACT_ATOMS: atom_id res chain seq x y z
N MET A 1 -1.55 -15.47 5.12
CA MET A 1 -2.59 -14.42 5.11
C MET A 1 -2.31 -13.27 6.07
N GLU A 2 -2.57 -13.32 7.38
CA GLU A 2 -2.32 -12.13 8.25
C GLU A 2 -0.85 -11.65 8.21
N LYS A 3 0.09 -12.55 8.52
CA LYS A 3 1.54 -12.26 8.47
C LYS A 3 2.01 -11.79 7.09
N GLU A 4 1.38 -12.29 6.04
CA GLU A 4 1.70 -11.99 4.65
C GLU A 4 1.22 -10.59 4.26
N ILE A 5 -0.03 -10.24 4.60
CA ILE A 5 -0.58 -8.90 4.41
C ILE A 5 0.22 -7.88 5.21
N GLN A 6 0.55 -8.19 6.47
CA GLN A 6 1.40 -7.31 7.28
C GLN A 6 2.80 -7.15 6.66
N SER A 7 3.43 -8.23 6.18
CA SER A 7 4.73 -8.14 5.51
C SER A 7 4.68 -7.25 4.28
N ILE A 8 3.60 -7.31 3.51
CA ILE A 8 3.40 -6.46 2.32
C ILE A 8 3.20 -5.00 2.71
N ILE A 9 2.36 -4.73 3.73
CA ILE A 9 2.14 -3.36 4.23
C ILE A 9 3.45 -2.71 4.68
N HIS A 10 4.27 -3.41 5.47
CA HIS A 10 5.55 -2.88 5.95
C HIS A 10 6.60 -2.78 4.84
N GLY A 11 6.43 -3.48 3.72
CA GLY A 11 7.35 -3.50 2.59
C GLY A 11 7.02 -2.53 1.47
N LEU A 12 6.07 -1.59 1.65
CA LEU A 12 5.70 -0.65 0.59
C LEU A 12 6.74 0.45 0.37
N GLY A 13 7.33 0.95 1.44
CA GLY A 13 8.23 2.09 1.41
C GLY A 13 8.29 2.82 2.74
N TYR A 14 8.90 4.00 2.73
CA TYR A 14 9.01 4.84 3.91
C TYR A 14 8.98 6.33 3.54
N SER A 15 8.61 7.17 4.52
CA SER A 15 8.72 8.62 4.39
C SER A 15 9.98 9.12 5.11
N GLU A 16 10.79 9.92 4.43
CA GLU A 16 11.91 10.64 5.03
C GLU A 16 11.90 12.11 4.58
N LYS A 17 11.99 13.04 5.54
CA LYS A 17 12.09 14.50 5.29
C LYS A 17 11.01 15.06 4.35
N GLY A 18 9.80 14.50 4.41
CA GLY A 18 8.65 14.95 3.60
C GLY A 18 8.57 14.35 2.20
N SER A 19 9.48 13.44 1.84
CA SER A 19 9.46 12.67 0.60
C SER A 19 9.17 11.20 0.91
N TYR A 20 8.41 10.54 0.04
CA TYR A 20 8.13 9.11 0.12
C TYR A 20 9.05 8.34 -0.81
N PHE A 21 9.60 7.24 -0.32
CA PHE A 21 10.53 6.36 -1.01
C PHE A 21 9.90 4.97 -1.11
N PRO A 22 9.33 4.60 -2.27
CA PRO A 22 8.76 3.27 -2.46
C PRO A 22 9.88 2.23 -2.57
N GLU A 23 9.64 1.03 -2.05
CA GLU A 23 10.50 -0.13 -2.29
C GLU A 23 10.41 -0.59 -3.75
N PRO A 24 11.41 -1.33 -4.29
CA PRO A 24 11.42 -1.80 -5.67
C PRO A 24 10.14 -2.53 -6.11
N ASP A 25 9.55 -3.30 -5.20
CA ASP A 25 8.37 -4.14 -5.44
C ASP A 25 7.05 -3.48 -5.02
N CYS A 26 7.05 -2.17 -4.71
CA CYS A 26 5.87 -1.44 -4.22
C CYS A 26 4.65 -1.59 -5.15
N PHE A 27 4.87 -1.55 -6.47
CA PHE A 27 3.79 -1.71 -7.45
C PHE A 27 3.09 -3.08 -7.36
N GLU A 28 3.86 -4.18 -7.34
CA GLU A 28 3.27 -5.52 -7.23
C GLU A 28 2.67 -5.76 -5.83
N SER A 29 3.27 -5.18 -4.80
CA SER A 29 2.77 -5.21 -3.42
C SER A 29 1.38 -4.58 -3.28
N ILE A 30 1.16 -3.41 -3.89
CA ILE A 30 -0.18 -2.78 -3.90
C ILE A 30 -1.18 -3.65 -4.69
N ARG A 31 -0.75 -4.28 -5.81
CA ARG A 31 -1.63 -5.20 -6.55
C ARG A 31 -2.04 -6.40 -5.72
N ASP A 32 -1.14 -6.94 -4.89
CA ASP A 32 -1.46 -8.01 -3.96
C ASP A 32 -2.43 -7.56 -2.87
N LEU A 33 -2.25 -6.36 -2.31
CA LEU A 33 -3.23 -5.79 -1.38
C LEU A 33 -4.61 -5.63 -2.02
N ILE A 34 -4.69 -5.14 -3.26
CA ILE A 34 -5.96 -5.04 -4.01
C ILE A 34 -6.59 -6.43 -4.18
N ARG A 35 -5.80 -7.46 -4.50
CA ARG A 35 -6.29 -8.85 -4.60
C ARG A 35 -6.84 -9.31 -3.25
N PHE A 36 -6.11 -9.13 -2.15
CA PHE A 36 -6.58 -9.51 -0.82
C PHE A 36 -7.88 -8.78 -0.45
N LEU A 37 -7.94 -7.46 -0.66
CA LEU A 37 -9.12 -6.65 -0.39
C LEU A 37 -10.35 -7.07 -1.20
N ARG A 38 -10.17 -7.55 -2.44
CA ARG A 38 -11.28 -8.04 -3.30
C ARG A 38 -11.90 -9.33 -2.79
N TYR A 39 -11.11 -10.21 -2.17
CA TYR A 39 -11.58 -11.49 -1.63
C TYR A 39 -11.90 -11.44 -0.13
N ASP A 40 -11.80 -10.25 0.49
CA ASP A 40 -11.96 -10.03 1.92
C ASP A 40 -13.43 -9.95 2.36
N THR A 41 -14.10 -11.11 2.41
CA THR A 41 -15.55 -11.23 2.59
C THR A 41 -15.98 -11.23 4.07
N HIS A 42 -15.61 -12.27 4.83
CA HIS A 42 -16.16 -12.51 6.17
C HIS A 42 -15.35 -11.85 7.31
N SER A 43 -14.02 -12.04 7.33
CA SER A 43 -13.16 -11.54 8.41
C SER A 43 -12.80 -10.06 8.26
N ARG A 44 -12.89 -9.52 7.03
CA ARG A 44 -12.42 -8.17 6.68
C ARG A 44 -10.97 -7.94 7.12
N LEU A 45 -10.17 -9.01 7.10
CA LEU A 45 -8.82 -9.05 7.68
C LEU A 45 -7.89 -8.08 6.94
N ALA A 46 -7.86 -8.12 5.61
CA ALA A 46 -7.02 -7.24 4.82
C ALA A 46 -7.39 -5.77 5.04
N ARG A 47 -8.69 -5.47 5.01
CA ARG A 47 -9.20 -4.12 5.26
C ARG A 47 -8.85 -3.60 6.65
N ARG A 48 -8.98 -4.45 7.68
CA ARG A 48 -8.63 -4.10 9.05
C ARG A 48 -7.15 -3.83 9.21
N LEU A 49 -6.29 -4.71 8.70
CA LEU A 49 -4.83 -4.51 8.77
C LEU A 49 -4.40 -3.23 8.04
N CYS A 50 -4.90 -2.98 6.83
CA CYS A 50 -4.63 -1.72 6.14
C CYS A 50 -5.06 -0.49 6.97
N GLY A 51 -6.19 -0.58 7.66
CA GLY A 51 -6.69 0.48 8.55
C GLY A 51 -5.84 0.65 9.82
N GLU A 52 -5.50 -0.45 10.48
CA GLU A 52 -4.67 -0.46 11.71
C GLU A 52 -3.27 0.12 11.46
N HIS A 53 -2.73 -0.05 10.25
CA HIS A 53 -1.46 0.54 9.82
C HIS A 53 -1.58 1.94 9.19
N ASN A 54 -2.78 2.54 9.12
CA ASN A 54 -3.03 3.83 8.48
C ASN A 54 -2.53 3.92 7.02
N LEU A 55 -2.58 2.80 6.28
CA LEU A 55 -1.97 2.63 4.96
C LEU A 55 -2.25 3.78 3.98
N VAL A 56 -3.47 4.29 3.99
CA VAL A 56 -3.89 5.39 3.12
C VAL A 56 -3.07 6.66 3.38
N ILE A 57 -2.85 6.99 4.66
CA ILE A 57 -2.13 8.19 5.07
C ILE A 57 -0.62 7.99 5.02
N SER A 58 -0.13 6.82 5.47
CA SER A 58 1.29 6.53 5.59
C SER A 58 1.98 6.29 4.24
N ASP A 59 1.26 5.71 3.27
CA ASP A 59 1.85 5.22 2.02
C ASP A 59 1.12 5.75 0.79
N LEU A 60 -0.19 5.49 0.65
CA LEU A 60 -0.90 5.74 -0.61
C LEU A 60 -1.00 7.23 -0.96
N ILE A 61 -1.35 8.10 -0.01
CA ILE A 61 -1.37 9.55 -0.23
C ILE A 61 0.03 10.09 -0.57
N PRO A 62 1.10 9.76 0.20
CA PRO A 62 2.46 10.17 -0.16
C PRO A 62 2.90 9.71 -1.55
N ILE A 63 2.57 8.47 -1.95
CA ILE A 63 2.79 7.97 -3.32
C ILE A 63 2.06 8.87 -4.33
N MET A 64 0.77 9.13 -4.14
CA MET A 64 -0.02 9.92 -5.10
C MET A 64 0.38 11.41 -5.14
N LYS A 65 0.91 11.96 -4.05
CA LYS A 65 1.28 13.38 -3.95
C LYS A 65 2.65 13.69 -4.56
N SER A 66 3.55 12.71 -4.64
CA SER A 66 4.91 12.93 -5.14
C SER A 66 4.92 13.19 -6.64
N ALA A 67 5.54 14.31 -7.05
CA ALA A 67 5.70 14.68 -8.46
C ALA A 67 6.58 13.70 -9.26
N ASN A 68 7.36 12.86 -8.57
CA ASN A 68 8.26 11.89 -9.16
C ASN A 68 7.67 10.46 -9.22
N THR A 69 6.43 10.27 -8.75
CA THR A 69 5.80 8.95 -8.78
C THR A 69 5.52 8.53 -10.23
N PRO A 70 5.99 7.35 -10.65
CA PRO A 70 5.67 6.83 -11.97
C PRO A 70 4.16 6.66 -12.15
N GLU A 71 3.63 6.99 -13.33
CA GLU A 71 2.19 6.93 -13.66
C GLU A 71 1.57 5.59 -13.25
N ARG A 72 2.22 4.47 -13.56
CA ARG A 72 1.74 3.13 -13.16
C ARG A 72 1.57 2.95 -11.65
N LEU A 73 2.44 3.57 -10.85
CA LEU A 73 2.43 3.45 -9.39
C LEU A 73 1.37 4.38 -8.79
N PHE A 74 1.19 5.57 -9.36
CA PHE A 74 0.06 6.44 -9.05
C PHE A 74 -1.27 5.73 -9.30
N ASP A 75 -1.44 5.16 -10.49
CA ASP A 75 -2.67 4.49 -10.91
C ASP A 75 -3.03 3.30 -10.02
N VAL A 76 -2.03 2.52 -9.59
CA VAL A 76 -2.29 1.37 -8.71
C VAL A 76 -2.58 1.82 -7.28
N ALA A 77 -1.96 2.88 -6.77
CA ALA A 77 -2.22 3.41 -5.44
C ALA A 77 -3.62 4.04 -5.30
N LEU A 78 -4.19 4.53 -6.41
CA LEU A 78 -5.53 5.10 -6.46
C LEU A 78 -6.67 4.06 -6.48
N ARG A 79 -6.40 2.83 -6.93
CA ARG A 79 -7.40 1.77 -7.15
C ARG A 79 -7.78 1.01 -5.88
#